data_AF-A0A9P1L543-F1
#
_entry.id   AF-A0A9P1L543-F1
#
_cell.length_a   1.000
_cell.length_b   1.000
_cell.length_c   1.000
_cell.angle_alpha   90.00
_cell.angle_beta   90.00
_cell.angle_gamma   90.00
#
_symmetry.space_group_name_H-M   'P 1'
#
loop_
_entity.id
_entity.type
_entity.pdbx_description
1 polymer ?
#
loop_
_entity_poly.entity_id
_entity_poly.type
_entity_poly.pdbx_seq_one_letter_code
_entity_poly.pdbx_strand_id
1 'polypeptide(L)'
;MDRFYKYIDLILEEAPEFMKVDEGGEVYVILDYIVSKMSDKAMPWLFKVYLDKKFNIIVDDELTEYIIRKYNKANLKILNINGNLFLNKEVIAVILEELEKANEGEFNQKSLTFSLR
;
A
#
# COMPACT_ATOMS: atom_id res chain seq x y z
N MET A 1 -11.55 2.23 -4.93
CA MET A 1 -10.20 2.84 -4.93
C MET A 1 -10.24 4.35 -4.65
N ASP A 2 -10.94 5.18 -5.44
CA ASP A 2 -10.95 6.66 -5.27
C ASP A 2 -11.28 7.17 -3.86
N ARG A 3 -12.12 6.45 -3.11
CA ARG A 3 -12.47 6.81 -1.74
C ARG A 3 -11.27 6.88 -0.79
N PHE A 4 -10.20 6.12 -1.07
CA PHE A 4 -8.98 6.12 -0.26
C PHE A 4 -8.00 7.21 -0.69
N TYR A 5 -8.17 7.82 -1.87
CA TYR A 5 -7.15 8.71 -2.42
C TYR A 5 -6.84 9.89 -1.52
N LYS A 6 -7.84 10.51 -0.89
CA LYS A 6 -7.59 11.59 0.08
C LYS A 6 -6.73 11.15 1.26
N TYR A 7 -6.92 9.93 1.74
CA TYR A 7 -6.12 9.36 2.82
C TYR A 7 -4.70 9.01 2.33
N ILE A 8 -4.58 8.41 1.14
CA ILE A 8 -3.28 8.07 0.57
C ILE A 8 -2.48 9.33 0.25
N ASP A 9 -3.11 10.37 -0.30
CA ASP A 9 -2.47 11.66 -0.55
C ASP A 9 -1.92 12.25 0.75
N LEU A 10 -2.66 12.17 1.86
CA LEU A 10 -2.15 12.56 3.18
C LEU A 10 -0.94 11.71 3.61
N ILE A 11 -0.95 10.39 3.41
CA ILE A 11 0.21 9.52 3.69
C ILE A 11 1.42 9.99 2.87
N LEU A 12 1.24 10.22 1.57
CA LEU A 12 2.32 10.62 0.66
C LEU A 12 2.89 12.00 1.03
N GLU A 13 2.03 12.95 1.37
CA GLU A 13 2.41 14.31 1.77
C GLU A 13 3.15 14.33 3.12
N GLU A 14 2.66 13.59 4.11
CA GLU A 14 3.27 13.53 5.45
C GLU A 14 4.51 12.64 5.53
N ALA A 15 4.75 11.78 4.53
CA ALA A 15 5.89 10.88 4.54
C ALA A 15 7.21 11.67 4.56
N PRO A 16 8.15 11.34 5.47
CA PRO A 16 9.48 11.92 5.46
C PRO A 16 10.18 11.73 4.11
N GLU A 17 11.00 12.69 3.67
CA GLU A 17 11.68 12.64 2.36
C GLU A 17 12.50 11.36 2.14
N PHE A 18 13.19 10.86 3.18
CA PHE A 18 13.98 9.63 3.08
C PHE A 18 13.14 8.34 2.97
N MET A 19 11.82 8.44 3.20
CA MET A 19 10.86 7.35 3.01
C MET A 19 10.12 7.45 1.67
N LYS A 20 10.46 8.46 0.86
CA LYS A 20 9.89 8.72 -0.46
C LYS A 20 10.91 8.51 -1.56
N VAL A 21 10.40 8.19 -2.74
CA VAL A 21 11.13 8.25 -4.01
C VAL A 21 10.23 8.97 -5.01
N ASP A 22 10.78 9.96 -5.70
CA ASP A 22 10.15 10.57 -6.87
C ASP A 22 10.85 10.01 -8.12
N GLU A 23 10.08 9.32 -8.97
CA GLU A 23 10.57 8.82 -10.24
C GLU A 23 9.60 9.19 -11.35
N GLY A 24 10.01 10.13 -12.20
CA GLY A 24 9.23 10.55 -13.36
C GLY A 24 7.93 11.28 -13.03
N GLY A 25 7.86 12.00 -11.89
CA GLY A 25 6.67 12.72 -11.46
C GLY A 25 5.64 11.84 -10.75
N GLU A 26 6.01 10.61 -10.41
CA GLU A 26 5.24 9.69 -9.58
C GLU A 26 5.95 9.49 -8.23
N VAL A 27 5.21 9.66 -7.13
CA VAL A 27 5.74 9.52 -5.77
C VAL A 27 5.45 8.12 -5.26
N TYR A 28 6.49 7.49 -4.73
CA TYR A 28 6.45 6.19 -4.08
C TYR A 28 6.81 6.34 -2.61
N VAL A 29 6.17 5.56 -1.74
CA VAL A 29 6.44 5.56 -0.31
C VAL A 29 6.76 4.15 0.17
N ILE A 30 7.71 4.05 1.10
CA ILE A 30 8.13 2.78 1.67
C ILE A 30 6.97 2.06 2.39
N LEU A 31 6.84 0.75 2.16
CA LEU A 31 5.81 -0.11 2.75
C LEU A 31 5.76 0.04 4.27
N ASP A 32 6.91 0.10 4.93
CA ASP A 32 7.01 0.20 6.39
C ASP A 32 6.27 1.42 6.96
N TYR A 33 6.39 2.57 6.30
CA TYR A 33 5.68 3.78 6.69
C TYR A 33 4.17 3.63 6.48
N ILE A 34 3.76 3.05 5.34
CA ILE A 34 2.36 2.79 5.03
C ILE A 34 1.74 1.88 6.10
N VAL A 35 2.42 0.80 6.47
CA VAL A 35 1.96 -0.14 7.52
C VAL A 35 1.83 0.58 8.87
N SER A 36 2.80 1.42 9.23
CA SER A 36 2.76 2.20 10.48
C SER A 36 1.56 3.14 10.58
N LYS A 37 1.03 3.61 9.45
CA LYS A 37 -0.18 4.45 9.39
C LYS A 37 -1.47 3.64 9.55
N MET A 38 -1.43 2.33 9.28
CA MET A 38 -2.58 1.44 9.43
C MET A 38 -2.64 0.75 10.81
N SER A 39 -1.49 0.54 11.45
CA SER A 39 -1.40 -0.06 12.78
C SER A 39 -0.04 0.22 13.42
N ASP A 40 -0.06 0.54 14.72
CA ASP A 40 1.13 0.69 15.57
C ASP A 40 1.76 -0.65 15.98
N LYS A 41 1.05 -1.76 15.78
CA LYS A 41 1.46 -3.12 16.18
C LYS A 41 1.88 -4.00 15.01
N ALA A 42 1.45 -3.67 13.80
CA ALA A 42 1.76 -4.47 12.63
C ALA A 42 3.25 -4.38 12.28
N MET A 43 3.90 -5.54 12.15
CA MET A 43 5.27 -5.60 11.67
C MET A 43 5.28 -5.59 10.14
N PRO A 44 5.98 -4.64 9.48
CA PRO A 44 5.95 -4.53 8.01
C PRO A 44 6.33 -5.81 7.27
N TRP A 45 7.34 -6.53 7.75
CA TRP A 45 7.76 -7.81 7.16
C TRP A 45 6.66 -8.87 7.21
N LEU A 46 5.95 -8.97 8.34
CA LEU A 46 4.87 -9.94 8.51
C LEU A 46 3.65 -9.53 7.67
N PHE A 47 3.40 -8.23 7.57
CA PHE A 47 2.38 -7.68 6.69
C PHE A 47 2.69 -8.00 5.22
N LYS A 48 3.95 -7.88 4.77
CA LYS A 48 4.36 -8.32 3.42
C LYS A 48 4.07 -9.81 3.19
N VAL A 49 4.44 -10.69 4.15
CA VAL A 49 4.11 -12.13 4.07
C VAL A 49 2.59 -12.35 4.05
N TYR A 50 1.82 -11.54 4.77
CA TYR A 50 0.37 -11.59 4.77
C TYR A 50 -0.22 -11.24 3.39
N LEU A 51 0.28 -10.18 2.75
CA LEU A 51 -0.12 -9.78 1.39
C LEU A 51 0.19 -10.86 0.34
N ASP A 52 1.32 -11.55 0.47
CA ASP A 52 1.66 -12.75 -0.32
C ASP A 52 0.61 -13.85 -0.07
N LYS A 53 0.54 -14.37 1.16
CA LYS A 53 -0.17 -15.61 1.46
C LYS A 53 -1.69 -15.51 1.40
N LYS A 54 -2.28 -14.33 1.63
CA LYS A 54 -3.74 -14.16 1.69
C LYS A 54 -4.33 -13.52 0.46
N PHE A 55 -3.63 -12.55 -0.12
CA PHE A 55 -4.17 -11.74 -1.19
C PHE A 55 -3.45 -11.94 -2.53
N ASN A 56 -2.28 -12.60 -2.52
CA ASN A 56 -1.46 -12.78 -3.70
C ASN A 56 -1.17 -11.43 -4.39
N ILE A 57 -0.86 -10.38 -3.61
CA ILE A 57 -0.61 -9.02 -4.13
C ILE A 57 0.87 -8.84 -4.44
N ILE A 58 1.73 -9.04 -3.43
CA ILE A 58 3.18 -8.88 -3.51
C ILE A 58 3.83 -10.21 -3.16
N VAL A 59 4.55 -10.81 -4.11
CA VAL A 59 5.28 -12.08 -3.93
C VAL A 59 6.70 -11.86 -4.43
N ASP A 60 7.69 -12.25 -3.63
CA ASP A 60 9.12 -12.06 -3.95
C ASP A 60 9.46 -10.62 -4.39
N ASP A 61 8.88 -9.64 -3.69
CA ASP A 61 9.06 -8.20 -3.96
C ASP A 61 8.45 -7.67 -5.26
N GLU A 62 7.64 -8.47 -5.96
CA GLU A 62 6.99 -8.10 -7.21
C GLU A 62 5.46 -8.16 -7.10
N LEU A 63 4.77 -7.36 -7.92
CA LEU A 63 3.32 -7.49 -8.09
C LEU A 63 3.00 -8.76 -8.87
N THR A 64 2.03 -9.53 -8.39
CA THR A 64 1.65 -10.76 -9.10
C THR A 64 0.85 -10.45 -10.36
N GLU A 65 0.91 -11.35 -11.36
CA GLU A 65 0.02 -11.25 -12.52
C GLU A 65 -1.46 -11.26 -12.13
N TYR A 66 -1.82 -11.96 -11.06
CA TYR A 66 -3.20 -12.01 -10.57
C TYR A 66 -3.70 -10.61 -10.22
N ILE A 67 -2.94 -9.85 -9.43
CA ILE A 67 -3.39 -8.52 -9.00
C ILE A 67 -3.35 -7.51 -10.14
N ILE A 68 -2.33 -7.59 -11.01
CA ILE A 68 -2.22 -6.75 -12.22
C ILE A 68 -3.43 -6.97 -13.14
N ARG A 69 -3.85 -8.24 -13.36
CA ARG A 69 -5.03 -8.54 -14.18
C ARG A 69 -6.33 -8.10 -13.51
N LYS A 70 -6.46 -8.30 -12.20
CA LYS A 70 -7.66 -7.92 -11.44
C LYS A 70 -7.89 -6.40 -11.44
N TYR A 71 -6.80 -5.62 -11.41
CA TYR A 71 -6.81 -4.16 -11.40
C TYR A 71 -6.17 -3.57 -12.68
N ASN A 72 -6.48 -4.14 -13.84
CA ASN A 72 -5.84 -3.82 -15.12
C ASN A 72 -5.95 -2.35 -15.60
N LYS A 73 -6.82 -1.55 -14.98
CA LYS A 73 -6.96 -0.11 -15.27
C LYS A 73 -6.09 0.77 -14.38
N ALA A 74 -5.55 0.21 -13.29
CA ALA A 74 -4.67 0.91 -12.37
C ALA A 74 -3.22 0.81 -12.86
N ASN A 75 -2.48 1.91 -12.74
CA ASN A 75 -1.05 1.93 -13.03
C ASN A 75 -0.30 1.36 -11.81
N LEU A 76 -0.31 0.05 -11.62
CA LEU A 76 0.32 -0.58 -10.45
C LEU A 76 1.84 -0.67 -10.65
N LYS A 77 2.61 -0.06 -9.74
CA LYS A 77 4.08 -0.08 -9.79
C LYS A 77 4.67 -0.22 -8.39
N ILE A 78 5.77 -0.96 -8.31
CA ILE A 78 6.60 -1.11 -7.12
C ILE A 78 8.04 -0.82 -7.52
N LEU A 79 8.78 -0.14 -6.64
CA LEU A 79 10.23 -0.04 -6.71
C LEU A 79 10.83 -0.85 -5.57
N ASN A 80 11.81 -1.70 -5.89
CA ASN A 80 12.62 -2.38 -4.90
C ASN A 80 14.01 -1.74 -4.87
N ILE A 81 14.35 -1.09 -3.76
CA ILE A 81 15.65 -0.45 -3.56
C ILE A 81 16.31 -1.10 -2.35
N ASN A 82 17.33 -1.92 -2.61
CA ASN A 82 18.10 -2.64 -1.58
C ASN A 82 17.22 -3.48 -0.63
N GLY A 83 16.15 -4.10 -1.14
CA GLY A 83 15.22 -4.91 -0.36
C GLY A 83 14.09 -4.12 0.31
N ASN A 84 14.04 -2.80 0.15
CA ASN A 84 12.93 -1.97 0.60
C ASN A 84 11.91 -1.78 -0.52
N LEU A 85 10.65 -2.05 -0.21
CA LEU A 85 9.54 -1.88 -1.14
C LEU A 85 8.96 -0.48 -1.05
N PHE A 86 8.96 0.22 -2.17
CA PHE A 86 8.30 1.51 -2.33
C PHE A 86 7.09 1.32 -3.25
N LEU A 87 5.93 1.75 -2.77
CA LEU A 87 4.65 1.54 -3.43
C LEU A 87 4.13 2.87 -3.95
N ASN A 88 3.61 2.88 -5.17
CA ASN A 88 2.89 4.04 -5.67
C ASN A 88 1.45 4.10 -5.09
N LYS A 89 0.80 5.24 -5.29
CA LYS A 89 -0.57 5.51 -4.84
C LYS A 89 -1.56 4.39 -5.19
N GLU A 90 -1.49 3.87 -6.42
CA GLU A 90 -2.41 2.85 -6.93
C GLU A 90 -2.24 1.50 -6.20
N VAL A 91 -1.00 1.07 -5.95
CA VAL A 91 -0.75 -0.18 -5.18
C VAL A 91 -1.25 -0.04 -3.74
N ILE A 92 -1.05 1.11 -3.10
CA ILE A 92 -1.57 1.36 -1.75
C ILE A 92 -3.11 1.26 -1.75
N ALA A 93 -3.77 1.87 -2.76
CA ALA A 93 -5.23 1.80 -2.88
C ALA A 93 -5.75 0.37 -3.08
N VAL A 94 -5.03 -0.46 -3.84
CA VAL A 94 -5.36 -1.89 -4.03
C VAL A 94 -5.24 -2.65 -2.71
N ILE A 95 -4.16 -2.44 -1.94
CA ILE A 95 -3.98 -3.09 -0.63
C ILE A 95 -5.13 -2.75 0.31
N LEU A 96 -5.46 -1.45 0.43
CA LEU A 96 -6.57 -1.00 1.30
C LEU A 96 -7.93 -1.59 0.86
N GLU A 97 -8.18 -1.60 -0.45
CA GLU A 97 -9.41 -2.16 -1.02
C GLU A 97 -9.56 -3.67 -0.74
N GLU A 98 -8.49 -4.44 -0.88
CA GLU A 98 -8.51 -5.89 -0.65
C GLU A 98 -8.64 -6.23 0.84
N LEU A 99 -7.96 -5.49 1.72
CA LEU A 99 -8.11 -5.62 3.17
C LEU A 99 -9.54 -5.33 3.63
N GLU A 100 -10.15 -4.25 3.13
CA GLU A 100 -11.52 -3.91 3.51
C GLU A 100 -12.54 -4.92 2.97
N LYS A 101 -12.36 -5.41 1.73
CA LYS A 101 -13.21 -6.48 1.16
C LYS A 101 -13.14 -7.79 1.93
N ALA A 102 -11.97 -8.12 2.46
CA ALA A 102 -11.77 -9.29 3.31
C ALA A 102 -12.20 -9.06 4.76
N ASN A 103 -12.69 -7.86 5.11
CA ASN A 103 -13.08 -7.49 6.47
C ASN A 103 -11.90 -7.50 7.48
N GLU A 104 -10.68 -7.34 6.96
CA GLU A 104 -9.39 -7.34 7.68
C GLU A 104 -8.89 -5.91 7.98
N GLY A 105 -9.58 -4.91 7.45
CA GLY A 105 -9.33 -3.50 7.74
C GLY A 105 -10.58 -2.66 7.55
N GLU A 106 -10.56 -1.46 8.11
CA GLU A 106 -11.68 -0.54 8.07
C GLU A 106 -11.22 0.89 7.78
N PHE A 107 -11.87 1.52 6.81
CA PHE A 107 -11.63 2.91 6.47
C PHE A 107 -12.69 3.82 7.11
N ASN A 108 -12.24 4.76 7.93
CA ASN A 108 -13.08 5.81 8.46
C ASN A 108 -12.97 7.06 7.60
N GLN A 109 -13.99 7.30 6.77
CA GLN A 109 -14.02 8.44 5.87
C GLN A 109 -14.08 9.80 6.59
N LYS A 110 -14.59 9.87 7.82
CA LYS A 110 -14.69 11.12 8.58
C LYS A 110 -13.35 11.54 9.16
N SER A 111 -12.60 10.60 9.74
CA SER A 111 -11.27 10.85 10.31
C SER A 111 -10.15 10.72 9.29
N LEU A 112 -10.43 10.22 8.07
CA LEU A 112 -9.43 9.87 7.06
C LEU A 112 -8.36 8.95 7.63
N THR A 113 -8.79 7.88 8.30
CA THR A 113 -7.89 6.87 8.85
C THR A 113 -8.27 5.49 8.36
N PHE A 114 -7.27 4.64 8.19
CA PHE A 114 -7.46 3.21 7.97
C PHE A 114 -6.90 2.46 9.16
N SER A 115 -7.60 1.42 9.61
CA SER A 115 -7.14 0.60 10.73
C SER A 115 -7.20 -0.87 10.35
N LEU A 116 -6.10 -1.58 10.59
CA LEU A 116 -6.09 -3.05 10.55
C LEU A 116 -6.91 -3.60 11.73
N ARG A 117 -7.59 -4.72 11.52
CA ARG A 117 -8.37 -5.40 12.55
C ARG A 117 -7.58 -6.49 13.27
#